data_AF-A0A2D8XBT5-F1
#
_entry.id   AF-A0A2D8XBT5-F1
#
_cell.length_a   1.000
_cell.length_b   1.000
_cell.length_c   1.000
_cell.angle_alpha   90.00
_cell.angle_beta   90.00
_cell.angle_gamma   90.00
#
_symmetry.space_group_name_H-M   'P 1'
#
loop_
_entity.id
_entity.type
_entity.pdbx_description
1 polymer ?
#
loop_
_entity_poly.entity_id
_entity_poly.type
_entity_poly.pdbx_seq_one_letter_code
_entity_poly.pdbx_strand_id
1 'polypeptide(L)'
;MALESGTYIDSLNSSNPAATDALSAADDHLRLIKGTIKASFPGVTGAVTSTHAELNILDGVTSTAAELNILDGVTSTAAELNILDGVTSTAAELNLLDGVTATTAELNYVDGVTSNIQTQLNAKQASNDILTDLAGLTQAANKVPYFSSSSAASVLDFKDEDDMASNSATAVPSQQSVKAYVDASGISKFESSATSFSNGALITSAHSLGAVPTFVTLDLVCTSAELGYSVNDVIQLAGGHADPSGGNEGVGIRKDSTNVYVRIGSSGIGEYTYQNSGSGQALNSSKWNLVIKAYLVS
;
A
#
# COMPACT_ATOMS: atom_id res chain seq x y z
N MET A 1 -51.39 -22.44 -98.99
CA MET A 1 -50.13 -22.62 -98.25
C MET A 1 -50.47 -23.02 -96.84
N ALA A 2 -49.71 -23.93 -96.23
CA ALA A 2 -49.93 -24.26 -94.83
C ALA A 2 -49.53 -23.03 -94.01
N LEU A 3 -50.49 -22.44 -93.30
CA LEU A 3 -50.22 -21.37 -92.36
C LEU A 3 -49.24 -21.89 -91.30
N GLU A 4 -48.25 -21.08 -90.95
CA GLU A 4 -47.37 -21.37 -89.83
C GLU A 4 -48.19 -21.57 -88.54
N SER A 5 -47.72 -22.44 -87.65
CA SER A 5 -48.30 -22.66 -86.33
C SER A 5 -47.21 -22.58 -85.28
N GLY A 6 -47.49 -21.87 -84.18
CA GLY A 6 -46.56 -21.67 -83.08
C GLY A 6 -47.28 -21.29 -81.80
N THR A 7 -46.71 -21.65 -80.65
CA THR A 7 -47.28 -21.32 -79.33
C THR A 7 -46.53 -20.16 -78.68
N TYR A 8 -45.21 -20.07 -78.85
CA TYR A 8 -44.35 -19.04 -78.25
C TYR A 8 -43.52 -18.33 -79.33
N ILE A 9 -42.90 -17.19 -79.02
CA ILE A 9 -42.14 -16.37 -79.99
C ILE A 9 -40.97 -17.16 -80.61
N ASP A 10 -40.30 -18.01 -79.83
CA ASP A 10 -39.20 -18.88 -80.30
C ASP A 10 -39.65 -19.92 -81.33
N SER A 11 -40.95 -20.22 -81.39
CA SER A 11 -41.53 -21.10 -82.41
C SER A 11 -41.84 -20.40 -83.74
N LEU A 12 -41.65 -19.08 -83.83
CA LEU A 12 -41.88 -18.33 -85.06
C LEU A 12 -40.72 -18.50 -86.06
N ASN A 13 -41.04 -18.70 -87.33
CA ASN A 13 -40.08 -18.75 -88.43
C ASN A 13 -39.87 -17.35 -89.02
N SER A 14 -38.67 -16.80 -88.85
CA SER A 14 -38.29 -15.49 -89.38
C SER A 14 -38.31 -15.37 -90.90
N SER A 15 -38.37 -16.49 -91.63
CA SER A 15 -38.49 -16.51 -93.10
C SER A 15 -39.94 -16.31 -93.59
N ASN A 16 -40.91 -16.27 -92.68
CA ASN A 16 -42.33 -16.04 -92.99
C ASN A 16 -42.76 -14.61 -92.63
N PRO A 17 -43.77 -14.04 -93.34
CA PRO A 17 -44.47 -14.63 -94.48
C PRO A 17 -43.57 -14.70 -95.73
N ALA A 18 -43.69 -15.76 -96.51
CA ALA A 18 -42.96 -15.89 -97.76
C ALA A 18 -43.48 -14.86 -98.77
N ALA A 19 -42.62 -14.33 -99.65
CA ALA A 19 -43.05 -13.40 -100.70
C ALA A 19 -44.10 -13.98 -101.67
N THR A 20 -44.31 -15.30 -101.65
CA THR A 20 -45.33 -16.00 -102.44
C THR A 20 -46.67 -16.16 -101.71
N ASP A 21 -46.75 -15.81 -100.42
CA ASP A 21 -47.98 -15.88 -99.64
C ASP A 21 -49.06 -14.95 -100.20
N ALA A 22 -50.29 -15.45 -100.29
CA ALA A 22 -51.42 -14.66 -100.72
C ALA A 22 -51.74 -13.60 -99.66
N LEU A 23 -52.12 -12.39 -100.10
CA LEU A 23 -52.55 -11.30 -99.20
C LEU A 23 -53.69 -11.75 -98.25
N SER A 24 -54.53 -12.69 -98.69
CA SER A 24 -55.60 -13.27 -97.88
C SER A 24 -55.11 -14.04 -96.64
N ALA A 25 -53.84 -14.44 -96.59
CA ALA A 25 -53.24 -15.10 -95.42
C ALA A 25 -52.66 -14.10 -94.40
N ALA A 26 -52.55 -12.81 -94.74
CA ALA A 26 -51.90 -11.80 -93.88
C ALA A 26 -52.57 -11.66 -92.50
N ASP A 27 -53.90 -11.71 -92.45
CA ASP A 27 -54.66 -11.65 -91.20
C ASP A 27 -54.38 -12.86 -90.29
N ASP A 28 -54.12 -14.02 -90.90
CA ASP A 28 -53.82 -15.25 -90.21
C ASP A 28 -52.41 -15.21 -89.60
N HIS A 29 -51.41 -14.73 -90.35
CA HIS A 29 -50.08 -14.45 -89.80
C HIS A 29 -50.13 -13.41 -88.67
N LEU A 30 -50.91 -12.34 -88.82
CA LEU A 30 -51.08 -11.33 -87.77
C LEU A 30 -51.76 -11.92 -86.53
N ARG A 31 -52.74 -12.80 -86.70
CA ARG A 31 -53.40 -13.49 -85.59
C ARG A 31 -52.44 -14.45 -84.88
N LEU A 32 -51.61 -15.17 -85.63
CA LEU A 32 -50.56 -16.04 -85.08
C LEU A 32 -49.58 -15.21 -84.24
N ILE A 33 -49.03 -14.13 -84.78
CA ILE A 33 -48.09 -13.23 -84.07
C ILE A 33 -48.72 -12.68 -82.78
N LYS A 34 -49.98 -12.25 -82.83
CA LYS A 34 -50.71 -11.79 -81.62
C LYS A 34 -50.87 -12.91 -80.59
N GLY A 35 -51.15 -14.13 -81.05
CA GLY A 35 -51.29 -15.31 -80.20
C GLY A 35 -49.99 -15.68 -79.50
N THR A 36 -48.90 -15.79 -80.27
CA THR A 36 -47.57 -16.19 -79.75
C THR A 36 -46.99 -15.15 -78.80
N ILE A 37 -47.17 -13.85 -79.07
CA ILE A 37 -46.78 -12.77 -78.15
C ILE A 37 -47.52 -12.89 -76.82
N LYS A 38 -48.85 -13.04 -76.84
CA LYS A 38 -49.66 -13.17 -75.61
C LYS A 38 -49.32 -14.42 -74.81
N ALA A 39 -49.02 -15.53 -75.50
CA ALA A 39 -48.65 -16.78 -74.86
C ALA A 39 -47.24 -16.75 -74.27
N SER A 40 -46.29 -16.05 -74.90
CA SER A 40 -44.91 -15.91 -74.40
C SER A 40 -44.81 -15.02 -73.17
N PHE A 41 -45.71 -14.05 -73.05
CA PHE A 41 -45.76 -13.10 -71.94
C PHE A 41 -47.11 -13.16 -71.20
N PRO A 42 -47.48 -14.30 -70.60
CA PRO A 42 -48.81 -14.49 -70.03
C PRO A 42 -49.08 -13.58 -68.82
N GLY A 43 -48.03 -13.10 -68.14
CA GLY A 43 -48.12 -12.16 -67.01
C GLY A 43 -48.18 -10.69 -67.41
N VAL A 44 -48.00 -10.34 -68.69
CA VAL A 44 -48.06 -8.96 -69.16
C VAL A 44 -49.52 -8.60 -69.45
N THR A 45 -50.28 -8.35 -68.39
CA THR A 45 -51.71 -8.00 -68.44
C THR A 45 -51.97 -6.50 -68.54
N GLY A 46 -50.90 -5.69 -68.59
CA GLY A 46 -50.92 -4.22 -68.69
C GLY A 46 -49.74 -3.70 -69.52
N ALA A 47 -49.61 -2.38 -69.64
CA ALA A 47 -48.48 -1.77 -70.34
C ALA A 47 -47.16 -2.01 -69.58
N VAL A 48 -46.11 -2.38 -70.31
CA VAL A 48 -44.75 -2.42 -69.76
C VAL A 48 -44.19 -1.00 -69.79
N THR A 49 -43.96 -0.41 -68.61
CA THR A 49 -43.48 0.97 -68.47
C THR A 49 -41.96 1.08 -68.33
N SER A 50 -41.27 -0.02 -68.05
CA SER A 50 -39.81 -0.07 -68.00
C SER A 50 -39.21 0.31 -69.36
N THR A 51 -38.17 1.13 -69.31
CA THR A 51 -37.34 1.46 -70.46
C THR A 51 -36.53 0.24 -70.91
N HIS A 52 -36.06 0.28 -72.16
CA HIS A 52 -35.14 -0.76 -72.66
C HIS A 52 -33.84 -0.82 -71.84
N ALA A 53 -33.41 0.29 -71.23
CA ALA A 53 -32.21 0.30 -70.39
C ALA A 53 -32.45 -0.47 -69.08
N GLU A 54 -33.59 -0.27 -68.43
CA GLU A 54 -33.96 -1.03 -67.23
C GLU A 54 -34.12 -2.52 -67.56
N LEU A 55 -34.79 -2.87 -68.65
CA LEU A 55 -34.92 -4.27 -69.09
C LEU A 55 -33.57 -4.92 -69.40
N ASN A 56 -32.63 -4.18 -69.99
CA ASN A 56 -31.28 -4.69 -70.27
C ASN A 56 -30.45 -4.89 -69.00
N ILE A 57 -30.72 -4.17 -67.91
CA ILE A 57 -30.04 -4.40 -66.62
C ILE A 57 -30.47 -5.74 -66.01
N LEU A 58 -31.68 -6.22 -66.32
CA LEU A 58 -32.15 -7.54 -65.87
C LEU A 58 -31.50 -8.69 -66.64
N ASP A 59 -30.81 -8.42 -67.75
CA ASP A 59 -30.07 -9.44 -68.50
C ASP A 59 -28.88 -9.96 -67.67
N GLY A 60 -28.87 -11.27 -67.39
CA GLY A 60 -27.85 -11.91 -66.56
C GLY A 60 -28.08 -11.84 -65.05
N VAL A 61 -29.17 -11.24 -64.56
CA VAL A 61 -29.54 -11.31 -63.14
C VAL A 61 -29.96 -12.74 -62.80
N THR A 62 -29.21 -13.39 -61.90
CA THR A 62 -29.48 -14.75 -61.41
C THR A 62 -30.31 -14.77 -60.12
N SER A 63 -30.65 -13.60 -59.56
CA SER A 63 -31.38 -13.48 -58.30
C SER A 63 -32.78 -14.08 -58.39
N THR A 64 -33.14 -14.89 -57.40
CA THR A 64 -34.48 -15.40 -57.15
C THR A 64 -35.39 -14.31 -56.58
N ALA A 65 -36.71 -14.53 -56.67
CA ALA A 65 -37.67 -13.66 -55.99
C ALA A 65 -37.42 -13.58 -54.47
N ALA A 66 -36.92 -14.67 -53.86
CA ALA A 66 -36.57 -14.67 -52.44
C ALA A 66 -35.36 -13.77 -52.13
N GLU A 67 -34.31 -13.82 -52.95
CA GLU A 67 -33.13 -12.93 -52.80
C GLU A 67 -33.50 -11.46 -53.02
N LEU A 68 -34.33 -11.17 -54.03
CA LEU A 68 -34.83 -9.81 -54.27
C LEU A 68 -35.72 -9.31 -53.12
N ASN A 69 -36.56 -10.17 -52.54
CA ASN A 69 -37.39 -9.81 -51.39
C ASN A 69 -36.58 -9.61 -50.10
N ILE A 70 -35.38 -10.19 -49.97
CA ILE A 70 -34.47 -9.93 -48.84
C ILE A 70 -33.82 -8.55 -48.98
N LEU A 71 -33.59 -8.08 -50.21
CA LEU A 71 -33.08 -6.73 -50.50
C LEU A 71 -34.16 -5.66 -50.32
N ASP A 72 -35.45 -6.03 -50.36
CA ASP A 72 -36.57 -5.14 -50.07
C ASP A 72 -36.52 -4.70 -48.59
N GLY A 73 -36.11 -3.45 -48.37
CA GLY A 73 -35.93 -2.86 -47.04
C GLY A 73 -34.47 -2.72 -46.57
N VAL A 74 -33.49 -3.21 -47.33
CA VAL A 74 -32.07 -2.96 -47.06
C VAL A 74 -31.73 -1.52 -47.45
N THR A 75 -31.38 -0.66 -46.48
CA THR A 75 -30.95 0.73 -46.73
C THR A 75 -29.43 0.89 -46.85
N SER A 76 -28.69 -0.20 -47.09
CA SER A 76 -27.24 -0.16 -47.20
C SER A 76 -26.78 0.41 -48.55
N THR A 77 -25.77 1.28 -48.49
CA THR A 77 -25.01 1.76 -49.63
C THR A 77 -24.11 0.66 -50.21
N ALA A 78 -23.69 0.82 -51.46
CA ALA A 78 -22.68 -0.06 -52.05
C ALA A 78 -21.37 -0.08 -51.24
N ALA A 79 -21.01 1.05 -50.60
CA ALA A 79 -19.83 1.11 -49.73
C ALA A 79 -20.00 0.28 -48.45
N GLU A 80 -21.17 0.33 -47.80
CA GLU A 80 -21.45 -0.50 -46.62
C GLU A 80 -21.49 -2.00 -46.97
N LEU A 81 -22.09 -2.36 -48.10
CA LEU A 81 -22.09 -3.75 -48.58
C LEU A 81 -20.68 -4.23 -48.93
N ASN A 82 -19.85 -3.39 -49.55
CA ASN A 82 -18.46 -3.71 -49.87
C ASN A 82 -17.57 -3.81 -48.61
N ILE A 83 -17.95 -3.18 -47.49
CA ILE A 83 -17.23 -3.34 -46.21
C ILE A 83 -17.57 -4.70 -45.57
N LEU A 84 -18.79 -5.22 -45.79
CA LEU A 84 -19.17 -6.56 -45.35
C LEU A 84 -18.46 -7.66 -46.16
N ASP A 85 -17.99 -7.35 -47.38
CA ASP A 85 -17.12 -8.22 -48.16
C ASP A 85 -15.77 -8.39 -47.46
N GLY A 86 -15.61 -9.53 -46.77
CA GLY A 86 -14.42 -9.85 -45.97
C GLY A 86 -14.65 -9.91 -44.46
N VAL A 87 -15.83 -9.50 -43.96
CA VAL A 87 -16.22 -9.73 -42.56
C VAL A 87 -16.55 -11.21 -42.37
N THR A 88 -15.80 -11.89 -41.50
CA THR A 88 -16.02 -13.31 -41.15
C THR A 88 -16.91 -13.51 -39.92
N SER A 89 -17.45 -12.43 -39.36
CA SER A 89 -18.30 -12.45 -38.17
C SER A 89 -19.68 -13.04 -38.45
N THR A 90 -20.16 -13.86 -37.53
CA THR A 90 -21.52 -14.38 -37.43
C THR A 90 -22.49 -13.32 -36.92
N ALA A 91 -23.79 -13.52 -37.14
CA ALA A 91 -24.82 -12.67 -36.54
C ALA A 91 -24.75 -12.66 -34.99
N ALA A 92 -24.33 -13.77 -34.38
CA ALA A 92 -24.15 -13.84 -32.93
C ALA A 92 -22.97 -12.97 -32.45
N GLU A 93 -21.85 -12.96 -33.16
CA GLU A 93 -20.69 -12.11 -32.84
C GLU A 93 -21.00 -10.63 -33.01
N LEU A 94 -21.70 -10.25 -34.09
CA LEU A 94 -22.13 -8.86 -34.33
C LEU A 94 -23.15 -8.38 -33.28
N ASN A 95 -24.13 -9.22 -32.93
CA ASN A 95 -25.12 -8.88 -31.90
C ASN A 95 -24.50 -8.73 -30.50
N LEU A 96 -23.34 -9.34 -30.25
CA LEU A 96 -22.62 -9.18 -28.98
C LEU A 96 -21.94 -7.80 -28.87
N LEU A 97 -21.68 -7.15 -30.02
CA LEU A 97 -21.19 -5.78 -30.09
C LEU A 97 -22.33 -4.75 -29.99
N ASP A 98 -23.59 -5.18 -30.09
CA ASP A 98 -24.74 -4.30 -29.89
C ASP A 98 -24.78 -3.80 -28.44
N GLY A 99 -24.72 -2.48 -28.26
CA GLY A 99 -24.64 -1.83 -26.95
C GLY A 99 -23.22 -1.66 -26.37
N VAL A 100 -22.16 -2.12 -27.06
CA VAL A 100 -20.78 -1.82 -26.67
C VAL A 100 -20.46 -0.35 -26.96
N THR A 101 -20.15 0.44 -25.94
CA THR A 101 -19.78 1.86 -26.07
C THR A 101 -18.27 2.10 -26.17
N ALA A 102 -17.48 1.04 -26.31
CA ALA A 102 -16.02 1.13 -26.37
C ALA A 102 -15.57 1.88 -27.63
N THR A 103 -14.64 2.81 -27.45
CA THR A 103 -13.92 3.50 -28.52
C THR A 103 -12.90 2.57 -29.18
N THR A 104 -12.46 2.92 -30.40
CA THR A 104 -11.36 2.21 -31.06
C THR A 104 -10.08 2.19 -30.21
N ALA A 105 -9.82 3.26 -29.45
CA ALA A 105 -8.68 3.31 -28.55
C ALA A 105 -8.78 2.29 -27.41
N GLU A 106 -9.96 2.13 -26.81
CA GLU A 106 -10.20 1.15 -25.74
C GLU A 106 -10.10 -0.29 -26.26
N LEU A 107 -10.62 -0.57 -27.46
CA LEU A 107 -10.45 -1.87 -28.10
C LEU A 107 -8.98 -2.15 -28.45
N ASN A 108 -8.22 -1.15 -28.89
CA ASN A 108 -6.80 -1.33 -29.18
C ASN A 108 -5.95 -1.62 -27.92
N TYR A 109 -6.44 -1.32 -26.71
CA TYR A 109 -5.76 -1.76 -25.48
C TYR A 109 -5.85 -3.26 -25.24
N VAL A 110 -6.78 -3.97 -25.90
CA VAL A 110 -6.83 -5.44 -25.86
C VAL A 110 -5.98 -6.10 -26.94
N ASP A 111 -5.32 -5.33 -27.81
CA ASP A 111 -4.38 -5.88 -28.79
C ASP A 111 -3.20 -6.58 -28.07
N GLY A 112 -2.88 -7.79 -28.53
CA GLY A 112 -1.88 -8.66 -27.89
C GLY A 112 -2.34 -9.38 -26.61
N VAL A 113 -3.60 -9.22 -26.18
CA VAL A 113 -4.17 -10.01 -25.07
C VAL A 113 -4.47 -11.43 -25.55
N THR A 114 -3.62 -12.40 -25.19
CA THR A 114 -3.73 -13.82 -25.61
C THR A 114 -4.47 -14.72 -24.60
N SER A 115 -4.93 -14.17 -23.48
CA SER A 115 -5.67 -14.87 -22.42
C SER A 115 -6.77 -13.98 -21.85
N ASN A 116 -7.68 -14.54 -21.06
CA ASN A 116 -8.71 -13.75 -20.38
C ASN A 116 -8.09 -12.60 -19.56
N ILE A 117 -8.57 -11.37 -19.77
CA ILE A 117 -8.09 -10.14 -19.10
C ILE A 117 -8.03 -10.31 -17.57
N GLN A 118 -8.99 -11.04 -17.00
CA GLN A 118 -9.01 -11.34 -15.56
C GLN A 118 -7.76 -12.11 -15.08
N THR A 119 -7.24 -13.05 -15.87
CA THR A 119 -6.01 -13.79 -15.51
C THR A 119 -4.79 -12.87 -15.58
N GLN A 120 -4.73 -11.97 -16.57
CA GLN A 120 -3.66 -10.97 -16.60
C GLN A 120 -3.72 -10.05 -15.38
N LEU A 121 -4.91 -9.60 -14.97
CA LEU A 121 -5.11 -8.78 -13.78
C LEU A 121 -4.69 -9.52 -12.50
N ASN A 122 -5.10 -10.77 -12.35
CA ASN A 122 -4.72 -11.61 -11.21
C ASN A 122 -3.20 -11.86 -11.15
N ALA A 123 -2.55 -12.00 -12.31
CA ALA A 123 -1.11 -12.21 -12.40
C ALA A 123 -0.29 -10.96 -12.05
N LYS A 124 -0.84 -9.74 -12.14
CA LYS A 124 -0.11 -8.51 -11.80
C LYS A 124 0.31 -8.45 -10.32
N GLN A 125 -0.52 -8.95 -9.40
CA GLN A 125 -0.13 -9.07 -7.99
C GLN A 125 0.95 -10.15 -7.81
N ALA A 126 0.78 -11.30 -8.46
CA ALA A 126 1.71 -12.43 -8.40
C ALA A 126 3.09 -12.15 -9.03
N SER A 127 3.22 -11.12 -9.87
CA SER A 127 4.51 -10.76 -10.50
C SER A 127 5.50 -10.12 -9.53
N ASN A 128 5.07 -9.71 -8.33
CA ASN A 128 5.94 -9.15 -7.31
C ASN A 128 5.88 -10.04 -6.05
N ASP A 129 6.89 -10.89 -5.90
CA ASP A 129 6.98 -11.86 -4.79
C ASP A 129 6.91 -11.15 -3.43
N ILE A 130 7.59 -10.00 -3.28
CA ILE A 130 7.60 -9.20 -2.05
C ILE A 130 6.19 -8.71 -1.70
N LEU A 131 5.45 -8.20 -2.69
CA LEU A 131 4.08 -7.72 -2.46
C LEU A 131 3.12 -8.87 -2.17
N THR A 132 3.35 -10.04 -2.77
CA THR A 132 2.60 -11.27 -2.49
C THR A 132 2.79 -11.70 -1.04
N ASP A 133 4.04 -11.72 -0.56
CA ASP A 133 4.35 -12.05 0.84
C ASP A 133 3.73 -11.06 1.82
N LEU A 134 3.82 -9.75 1.53
CA LEU A 134 3.29 -8.70 2.39
C LEU A 134 1.76 -8.74 2.45
N ALA A 135 1.11 -9.00 1.33
CA ALA A 135 -0.34 -9.16 1.24
C ALA A 135 -0.85 -10.45 1.92
N GLY A 136 0.02 -11.47 2.04
CA GLY A 136 -0.26 -12.72 2.75
C GLY A 136 -0.16 -12.63 4.26
N LEU A 137 0.36 -11.53 4.83
CA LEU A 137 0.46 -11.36 6.27
C LEU A 137 -0.92 -11.32 6.93
N THR A 138 -1.07 -12.06 8.03
CA THR A 138 -2.29 -11.99 8.83
C THR A 138 -2.40 -10.63 9.49
N GLN A 139 -3.48 -9.91 9.19
CA GLN A 139 -3.75 -8.63 9.83
C GLN A 139 -4.16 -8.83 11.30
N ALA A 140 -3.38 -8.25 12.21
CA ALA A 140 -3.65 -8.25 13.63
C ALA A 140 -3.23 -6.90 14.23
N ALA A 141 -3.91 -6.48 15.29
CA ALA A 141 -3.52 -5.29 16.05
C ALA A 141 -2.11 -5.47 16.63
N ASN A 142 -1.43 -4.35 16.85
CA ASN A 142 -0.13 -4.31 17.53
C ASN A 142 0.93 -5.21 16.88
N LYS A 143 1.01 -5.18 15.54
CA LYS A 143 2.03 -5.87 14.75
C LYS A 143 2.82 -4.89 13.91
N VAL A 144 4.11 -5.16 13.72
CA VAL A 144 4.98 -4.47 12.77
C VAL A 144 5.39 -5.45 11.67
N PRO A 145 4.97 -5.24 10.41
CA PRO A 145 5.47 -6.01 9.27
C PRO A 145 6.98 -5.81 9.07
N TYR A 146 7.69 -6.89 8.76
CA TYR A 146 9.11 -6.86 8.42
C TYR A 146 9.48 -8.00 7.47
N PHE A 147 10.66 -7.94 6.85
CA PHE A 147 11.19 -9.04 6.03
C PHE A 147 12.08 -9.94 6.89
N SER A 148 11.69 -11.21 7.01
CA SER A 148 12.45 -12.24 7.75
C SER A 148 13.54 -12.89 6.89
N SER A 149 13.46 -12.75 5.58
CA SER A 149 14.48 -13.12 4.60
C SER A 149 14.35 -12.27 3.34
N SER A 150 15.17 -12.49 2.32
CA SER A 150 15.03 -11.84 1.00
C SER A 150 13.75 -12.19 0.24
N SER A 151 13.00 -13.19 0.71
CA SER A 151 11.80 -13.73 0.03
C SER A 151 10.73 -14.18 1.03
N ALA A 152 10.65 -13.55 2.20
CA ALA A 152 9.59 -13.82 3.17
C ALA A 152 9.33 -12.62 4.07
N ALA A 153 8.09 -12.15 4.09
CA ALA A 153 7.60 -11.21 5.09
C ALA A 153 7.11 -11.94 6.35
N SER A 154 7.18 -11.28 7.50
CA SER A 154 6.65 -11.74 8.78
C SER A 154 6.20 -10.53 9.62
N VAL A 155 5.73 -10.77 10.85
CA VAL A 155 5.32 -9.74 11.80
C VAL A 155 6.05 -9.87 13.13
N LEU A 156 6.46 -8.74 13.69
CA LEU A 156 6.88 -8.62 15.09
C LEU A 156 5.72 -8.09 15.94
N ASP A 157 5.71 -8.41 17.23
CA ASP A 157 4.78 -7.79 18.19
C ASP A 157 5.19 -6.35 18.48
N PHE A 158 4.25 -5.40 18.44
CA PHE A 158 4.42 -4.05 18.97
C PHE A 158 3.88 -4.00 20.40
N LYS A 159 4.77 -4.00 21.38
CA LYS A 159 4.40 -4.19 22.79
C LYS A 159 4.43 -2.90 23.58
N ASP A 160 3.45 -2.76 24.45
CA ASP A 160 3.42 -1.73 25.48
C ASP A 160 3.32 -2.39 26.87
N GLU A 161 4.42 -2.38 27.62
CA GLU A 161 4.58 -3.02 28.93
C GLU A 161 4.97 -2.03 30.04
N ASP A 162 5.36 -0.79 29.70
CA ASP A 162 5.90 0.25 30.61
C ASP A 162 7.21 -0.11 31.33
N ASP A 163 7.31 -1.34 31.84
CA ASP A 163 8.43 -1.86 32.62
C ASP A 163 9.43 -2.69 31.80
N MET A 164 9.16 -2.88 30.50
CA MET A 164 9.96 -3.75 29.62
C MET A 164 10.18 -5.16 30.22
N ALA A 165 9.21 -5.68 30.97
CA ALA A 165 9.34 -6.95 31.69
C ALA A 165 9.65 -8.14 30.77
N SER A 166 9.18 -8.12 29.52
CA SER A 166 9.52 -9.14 28.55
C SER A 166 10.93 -8.95 27.96
N ASN A 167 11.77 -9.98 28.05
CA ASN A 167 12.93 -10.11 27.17
C ASN A 167 12.54 -10.87 25.90
N SER A 168 12.17 -10.16 24.83
CA SER A 168 11.67 -10.74 23.57
C SER A 168 12.59 -10.45 22.39
N ALA A 169 12.92 -11.50 21.63
CA ALA A 169 13.60 -11.39 20.34
C ALA A 169 12.63 -11.14 19.17
N THR A 170 11.32 -11.21 19.41
CA THR A 170 10.27 -11.12 18.38
C THR A 170 9.28 -9.98 18.65
N ALA A 171 9.63 -9.04 19.52
CA ALA A 171 8.83 -7.87 19.82
C ALA A 171 9.66 -6.59 19.78
N VAL A 172 9.01 -5.50 19.40
CA VAL A 172 9.52 -4.14 19.45
C VAL A 172 8.71 -3.35 20.48
N PRO A 173 9.35 -2.63 21.42
CA PRO A 173 8.64 -1.88 22.43
C PRO A 173 8.06 -0.57 21.90
N SER A 174 7.00 -0.10 22.55
CA SER A 174 6.40 1.20 22.31
C SER A 174 7.32 2.32 22.82
N GLN A 175 7.12 3.54 22.30
CA GLN A 175 7.83 4.72 22.81
C GLN A 175 7.45 5.02 24.28
N GLN A 176 6.23 4.69 24.69
CA GLN A 176 5.75 4.80 26.07
C GLN A 176 6.53 3.86 26.99
N SER A 177 6.67 2.60 26.59
CA SER A 177 7.39 1.59 27.37
C SER A 177 8.85 1.93 27.56
N VAL A 178 9.52 2.39 26.50
CA VAL A 178 10.92 2.83 26.61
C VAL A 178 11.03 4.02 27.56
N LYS A 179 10.11 4.98 27.48
CA LYS A 179 10.12 6.16 28.36
C LYS A 179 9.89 5.78 29.82
N ALA A 180 8.86 4.98 30.11
CA ALA A 180 8.53 4.56 31.46
C ALA A 180 9.66 3.74 32.09
N TYR A 181 10.24 2.80 31.35
CA TYR A 181 11.37 2.00 31.83
C TYR A 181 12.60 2.85 32.15
N VAL A 182 12.94 3.82 31.29
CA VAL A 182 14.10 4.72 31.52
C VAL A 182 13.85 5.67 32.69
N ASP A 183 12.62 6.21 32.83
CA ASP A 183 12.27 7.08 33.94
C ASP A 183 12.29 6.32 35.28
N ALA A 184 11.94 5.03 35.29
CA ALA A 184 11.96 4.16 36.46
C ALA A 184 13.35 3.58 36.77
N SER A 185 14.18 3.32 35.75
CA SER A 185 15.50 2.70 35.87
C SER A 185 16.58 3.78 36.00
N GLY A 186 16.90 4.17 37.23
CA GLY A 186 17.84 5.26 37.49
C GLY A 186 18.34 5.33 38.93
N ILE A 187 19.34 6.18 39.16
CA ILE A 187 19.80 6.47 40.51
C ILE A 187 19.04 7.70 41.00
N SER A 188 18.08 7.49 41.90
CA SER A 188 17.47 8.59 42.64
C SER A 188 18.50 9.15 43.62
N LYS A 189 18.75 10.46 43.55
CA LYS A 189 19.77 11.15 44.35
C LYS A 189 19.13 12.21 45.25
N PHE A 190 19.60 12.26 46.48
CA PHE A 190 19.41 13.38 47.39
C PHE A 190 20.75 14.05 47.67
N GLU A 191 20.74 15.38 47.78
CA GLU A 191 21.88 16.19 48.22
C GLU A 191 21.38 17.25 49.21
N SER A 192 21.96 17.26 50.41
CA SER A 192 21.62 18.28 51.41
C SER A 192 22.25 19.63 51.05
N SER A 193 21.72 20.71 51.61
CA SER A 193 22.46 21.98 51.66
C SER A 193 23.75 21.81 52.49
N ALA A 194 24.78 22.60 52.15
CA ALA A 194 26.02 22.65 52.93
C ALA A 194 25.74 23.17 54.34
N THR A 195 26.02 22.35 55.35
CA THR A 195 25.63 22.61 56.74
C THR A 195 26.88 22.67 57.62
N SER A 196 27.01 23.71 58.44
CA SER A 196 28.08 23.76 59.45
C SER A 196 27.87 22.69 60.51
N PHE A 197 28.96 22.22 61.12
CA PHE A 197 28.90 21.18 62.13
C PHE A 197 29.90 21.41 63.26
N SER A 198 29.67 20.73 64.38
CA SER A 198 30.55 20.76 65.54
C SER A 198 30.87 19.34 65.99
N ASN A 199 31.98 19.22 66.73
CA ASN A 199 32.37 17.94 67.31
C ASN A 199 31.26 17.40 68.22
N GLY A 200 30.97 16.11 68.10
CA GLY A 200 29.89 15.44 68.84
C GLY A 200 28.47 15.65 68.29
N ALA A 201 28.28 16.49 67.26
CA ALA A 201 26.97 16.80 66.71
C ALA A 201 26.33 15.58 66.02
N LEU A 202 25.00 15.50 66.09
CA LEU A 202 24.18 14.63 65.25
C LEU A 202 23.47 15.48 64.20
N ILE A 203 23.85 15.31 62.95
CA ILE A 203 23.22 15.97 61.80
C ILE A 203 22.16 15.02 61.25
N THR A 204 20.95 15.54 61.04
CA THR A 204 19.83 14.77 60.46
C THR A 204 19.37 15.45 59.18
N SER A 205 19.30 14.70 58.09
CA SER A 205 18.83 15.20 56.80
C SER A 205 17.77 14.27 56.22
N ALA A 206 16.57 14.80 56.03
CA ALA A 206 15.49 14.11 55.34
C ALA A 206 15.81 14.05 53.84
N HIS A 207 15.78 12.85 53.25
CA HIS A 207 16.23 12.65 51.86
C HIS A 207 15.09 12.41 50.86
N SER A 208 13.87 12.10 51.33
CA SER A 208 12.68 11.92 50.49
C SER A 208 12.81 10.89 49.37
N LEU A 209 13.77 9.95 49.47
CA LEU A 209 14.00 8.93 48.43
C LEU A 209 12.98 7.78 48.48
N GLY A 210 12.05 7.78 49.44
CA GLY A 210 10.98 6.78 49.53
C GLY A 210 11.41 5.39 50.00
N ALA A 211 12.72 5.11 50.06
CA ALA A 211 13.31 3.88 50.58
C ALA A 211 14.69 4.15 51.20
N VAL A 212 15.24 3.16 51.90
CA VAL A 212 16.58 3.27 52.51
C VAL A 212 17.62 3.41 51.39
N PRO A 213 18.44 4.49 51.36
CA PRO A 213 19.42 4.69 50.29
C PRO A 213 20.44 3.55 50.23
N THR A 214 20.79 3.09 49.03
CA THR A 214 21.79 2.03 48.80
C THR A 214 23.16 2.44 49.35
N PHE A 215 23.58 3.68 49.12
CA PHE A 215 24.81 4.24 49.69
C PHE A 215 24.68 5.74 49.98
N VAL A 216 25.53 6.23 50.88
CA VAL A 216 25.63 7.63 51.27
C VAL A 216 27.09 8.04 51.18
N THR A 217 27.36 9.18 50.56
CA THR A 217 28.67 9.83 50.58
C THR A 217 28.55 11.16 51.28
N LEU A 218 29.64 11.57 51.89
CA LEU A 218 29.73 12.83 52.61
C LEU A 218 30.82 13.66 51.96
N ASP A 219 30.50 14.91 51.65
CA ASP A 219 31.45 15.86 51.11
C ASP A 219 31.67 16.96 52.14
N LEU A 220 32.92 17.37 52.33
CA LEU A 220 33.29 18.55 53.10
C LEU A 220 33.62 19.67 52.14
N VAL A 221 32.99 20.82 52.34
CA VAL A 221 33.20 22.03 51.56
C VAL A 221 33.95 23.04 52.43
N CYS A 222 35.16 23.41 52.00
CA CYS A 222 36.00 24.37 52.73
C CYS A 222 35.34 25.75 52.74
N THR A 223 35.17 26.34 53.91
CA THR A 223 34.61 27.69 54.10
C THR A 223 35.68 28.71 54.46
N SER A 224 36.88 28.26 54.83
CA SER A 224 38.02 29.11 55.18
C SER A 224 39.32 28.32 54.99
N ALA A 225 40.33 28.95 54.35
CA ALA A 225 41.57 28.26 53.98
C ALA A 225 42.23 27.51 55.16
N GLU A 226 42.65 26.27 54.90
CA GLU A 226 43.21 25.36 55.88
C GLU A 226 44.07 24.28 55.23
N LEU A 227 45.26 24.01 55.77
CA LEU A 227 46.07 22.82 55.45
C LEU A 227 46.33 22.58 53.93
N GLY A 228 46.35 23.67 53.16
CA GLY A 228 46.54 23.67 51.70
C GLY A 228 45.25 23.78 50.88
N TYR A 229 44.09 23.58 51.50
CA TYR A 229 42.78 23.74 50.88
C TYR A 229 42.33 25.20 50.86
N SER A 230 41.74 25.60 49.74
CA SER A 230 41.14 26.91 49.48
C SER A 230 39.63 26.88 49.76
N VAL A 231 39.03 28.06 49.94
CA VAL A 231 37.57 28.17 50.07
C VAL A 231 36.89 27.58 48.84
N ASN A 232 35.84 26.78 49.07
CA ASN A 232 35.07 25.97 48.11
C ASN A 232 35.75 24.69 47.61
N ASP A 233 36.97 24.36 48.06
CA ASP A 233 37.50 23.03 47.80
C ASP A 233 36.60 21.98 48.46
N VAL A 234 36.35 20.89 47.72
CA VAL A 234 35.52 19.78 48.16
C VAL A 234 36.38 18.55 48.34
N ILE A 235 36.32 17.96 49.53
CA ILE A 235 36.94 16.66 49.80
C ILE A 235 35.86 15.66 50.20
N GLN A 236 36.02 14.41 49.77
CA GLN A 236 35.11 13.34 50.16
C GLN A 236 35.54 12.80 51.53
N LEU A 237 34.59 12.80 52.47
CA LEU A 237 34.75 12.24 53.80
C LEU A 237 34.45 10.73 53.74
N ALA A 238 35.46 9.90 53.97
CA ALA A 238 35.28 8.45 54.07
C ALA A 238 34.43 8.10 55.31
N GLY A 239 33.39 7.28 55.12
CA GLY A 239 32.54 6.84 56.24
C GLY A 239 33.24 5.78 57.10
N GLY A 240 33.09 5.85 58.43
CA GLY A 240 33.49 4.78 59.35
C GLY A 240 34.94 4.78 59.83
N HIS A 241 35.53 5.95 60.10
CA HIS A 241 36.79 6.00 60.85
C HIS A 241 36.51 5.81 62.35
N ALA A 242 37.15 4.81 62.97
CA ALA A 242 37.28 4.71 64.42
C ALA A 242 38.76 4.53 64.70
N ASP A 243 39.34 5.42 65.50
CA ASP A 243 40.73 5.32 65.91
C ASP A 243 40.92 4.00 66.70
N PRO A 244 41.83 3.10 66.26
CA PRO A 244 42.09 1.83 66.95
C PRO A 244 42.61 2.01 68.38
N SER A 245 43.04 3.21 68.76
CA SER A 245 43.53 3.53 70.10
C SER A 245 42.46 4.04 71.08
N GLY A 246 41.18 4.06 70.68
CA GLY A 246 40.06 4.43 71.54
C GLY A 246 39.71 5.92 71.54
N GLY A 247 40.23 6.70 70.58
CA GLY A 247 39.83 8.09 70.35
C GLY A 247 38.39 8.21 69.86
N ASN A 248 37.66 9.22 70.36
CA ASN A 248 36.29 9.54 69.93
C ASN A 248 36.26 10.34 68.61
N GLU A 249 37.04 9.93 67.61
CA GLU A 249 37.15 10.56 66.29
C GLU A 249 36.37 9.82 65.21
N GLY A 250 36.06 10.52 64.12
CA GLY A 250 35.48 9.95 62.91
C GLY A 250 34.00 10.24 62.73
N VAL A 251 33.39 9.53 61.77
CA VAL A 251 32.02 9.80 61.34
C VAL A 251 31.20 8.53 61.23
N GLY A 252 30.12 8.49 62.00
CA GLY A 252 29.11 7.43 61.94
C GLY A 252 27.97 7.83 61.01
N ILE A 253 27.63 6.97 60.05
CA ILE A 253 26.49 7.17 59.16
C ILE A 253 25.44 6.11 59.47
N ARG A 254 24.22 6.57 59.75
CA ARG A 254 23.03 5.72 59.82
C ARG A 254 22.00 6.26 58.86
N LYS A 255 21.28 5.40 58.16
CA LYS A 255 20.25 5.77 57.19
C LYS A 255 19.03 4.90 57.38
N ASP A 256 17.86 5.50 57.24
CA ASP A 256 16.58 4.79 57.17
C ASP A 256 15.83 5.22 55.91
N SER A 257 14.53 4.93 55.81
CA SER A 257 13.71 5.25 54.64
C SER A 257 13.43 6.74 54.46
N THR A 258 13.70 7.55 55.47
CA THR A 258 13.29 8.96 55.53
C THR A 258 14.48 9.89 55.74
N ASN A 259 15.45 9.49 56.55
CA ASN A 259 16.55 10.34 56.99
C ASN A 259 17.92 9.66 56.88
N VAL A 260 18.92 10.48 56.61
CA VAL A 260 20.32 10.17 56.87
C VAL A 260 20.74 10.90 58.14
N TYR A 261 21.41 10.17 59.01
CA TYR A 261 21.98 10.62 60.26
C TYR A 261 23.50 10.54 60.19
N VAL A 262 24.15 11.67 60.45
CA VAL A 262 25.61 11.76 60.50
C VAL A 262 26.02 12.16 61.90
N ARG A 263 26.73 11.27 62.59
CA ARG A 263 27.31 11.54 63.91
C ARG A 263 28.76 11.92 63.75
N ILE A 264 29.11 13.12 64.21
CA ILE A 264 30.49 13.60 64.30
C ILE A 264 31.09 13.12 65.62
N GLY A 265 32.32 12.59 65.58
CA GLY A 265 33.08 12.24 66.78
C GLY A 265 33.27 13.44 67.72
N SER A 266 33.33 13.22 69.03
CA SER A 266 33.56 14.32 69.99
C SER A 266 34.97 14.90 69.91
N SER A 267 35.92 14.16 69.33
CA SER A 267 37.28 14.62 69.05
C SER A 267 37.45 15.16 67.62
N GLY A 268 36.42 15.06 66.77
CA GLY A 268 36.42 15.56 65.39
C GLY A 268 36.12 14.48 64.35
N ILE A 269 36.33 14.83 63.08
CA ILE A 269 36.04 13.97 61.91
C ILE A 269 37.19 13.04 61.51
N GLY A 270 38.29 13.03 62.27
CA GLY A 270 39.51 12.24 62.00
C GLY A 270 40.60 13.03 61.27
N GLU A 271 41.75 12.40 61.10
CA GLU A 271 42.90 12.98 60.40
C GLU A 271 42.78 12.91 58.88
N TYR A 272 43.12 14.00 58.20
CA TYR A 272 43.15 14.10 56.75
C TYR A 272 44.55 14.42 56.27
N THR A 273 44.93 13.79 55.17
CA THR A 273 46.18 14.08 54.49
C THR A 273 46.16 15.50 53.94
N TYR A 274 47.13 16.30 54.37
CA TYR A 274 47.39 17.63 53.84
C TYR A 274 47.75 17.53 52.36
N GLN A 275 47.06 18.27 51.50
CA GLN A 275 47.27 18.19 50.06
C GLN A 275 48.70 18.56 49.65
N ASN A 276 49.33 19.47 50.39
CA ASN A 276 50.63 20.03 50.02
C ASN A 276 51.84 19.26 50.59
N SER A 277 51.65 18.36 51.56
CA SER A 277 52.78 17.67 52.21
C SER A 277 52.58 16.18 52.45
N GLY A 278 51.39 15.62 52.23
CA GLY A 278 51.14 14.19 52.45
C GLY A 278 51.11 13.76 53.92
N SER A 279 51.21 14.68 54.87
CA SER A 279 51.10 14.39 56.32
C SER A 279 49.63 14.42 56.76
N GLY A 280 49.19 13.53 57.65
CA GLY A 280 47.81 13.53 58.16
C GLY A 280 47.66 14.37 59.40
N GLN A 281 46.66 15.27 59.48
CA GLN A 281 46.09 15.80 60.74
C GLN A 281 44.62 16.19 60.63
N ALA A 282 44.00 16.39 61.80
CA ALA A 282 42.60 16.76 61.92
C ALA A 282 42.28 18.13 61.30
N LEU A 283 41.21 18.17 60.51
CA LEU A 283 40.65 19.41 59.97
C LEU A 283 39.85 20.15 61.05
N ASN A 284 39.92 21.48 61.05
CA ASN A 284 39.12 22.29 61.95
C ASN A 284 37.66 22.35 61.47
N SER A 285 36.75 21.71 62.21
CA SER A 285 35.32 21.64 61.87
C SER A 285 34.64 23.01 61.69
N SER A 286 35.19 24.11 62.23
CA SER A 286 34.63 25.45 62.00
C SER A 286 34.95 26.02 60.61
N LYS A 287 35.86 25.40 59.86
CA LYS A 287 36.31 25.83 58.52
C LYS A 287 35.74 24.98 57.40
N TRP A 288 34.84 24.06 57.71
CA TRP A 288 34.25 23.14 56.73
C TRP A 288 32.75 23.01 56.97
N ASN A 289 32.00 22.91 55.89
CA ASN A 289 30.60 22.53 55.91
C ASN A 289 30.44 21.11 55.36
N LEU A 290 29.47 20.37 55.89
CA LEU A 290 29.12 19.03 55.44
C LEU A 290 28.00 19.07 54.41
N VAL A 291 28.12 18.30 53.33
CA VAL A 291 27.08 17.99 52.36
C VAL A 291 26.83 16.49 52.37
N ILE A 292 25.59 16.09 52.62
CA ILE A 292 25.16 14.69 52.64
C ILE A 292 24.58 14.35 51.28
N LYS A 293 25.14 13.34 50.61
CA LYS A 293 24.62 12.81 49.34
C LYS A 293 24.16 11.38 49.54
N ALA A 294 22.88 11.12 49.25
CA ALA A 294 22.29 9.79 49.37
C ALA A 294 21.80 9.31 48.02
N TYR A 295 22.03 8.04 47.71
CA TYR A 295 21.73 7.45 46.41
C TYR A 295 20.90 6.19 46.62
N LEU A 296 19.74 6.13 45.95
CA LEU A 296 18.88 4.98 45.86
C LEU A 296 18.95 4.46 44.43
N VAL A 297 19.41 3.22 44.27
CA VAL A 297 19.39 2.53 42.98
C VAL A 297 18.06 1.79 42.91
N SER A 298 17.25 2.08 41.88
CA SER A 298 16.02 1.34 41.58
C SER A 298 16.29 0.00 40.91
#